data_AF-A0A2G9YUU7-F1
#
_entry.id   AF-A0A2G9YUU7-F1
#
_cell.length_a   1.000
_cell.length_b   1.000
_cell.length_c   1.000
_cell.angle_alpha   90.00
_cell.angle_beta   90.00
_cell.angle_gamma   90.00
#
_symmetry.space_group_name_H-M   'P 1'
#
loop_
_entity.id
_entity.type
_entity.pdbx_description
1 polymer ?
#
loop_
_entity_poly.entity_id
_entity_poly.type
_entity_poly.pdbx_seq_one_letter_code
_entity_poly.pdbx_strand_id
1 'polypeptide(L)'
;MLFEKCKYLDKEGKYNLHSTVCGSRKNTQSLKVVFEKDRLVLKNKSNIMVYWPVSIFDDVLKIKSDKILLVFAETKGERKTKNEKFHFAEAYLLSDININKFKTAVKSDKLKIDIRIGVYRGGKNKGKYHDHGTGFRINKRDFLRLFDNFAQII
;
A
#
# COMPACT_ATOMS: atom_id res chain seq x y z
N MET A 1 19.56 0.64 -5.80
CA MET A 1 19.41 0.46 -7.26
C MET A 1 18.17 1.15 -7.83
N LEU A 2 16.94 0.80 -7.42
CA LEU A 2 15.72 1.49 -7.90
C LEU A 2 15.68 2.98 -7.55
N PHE A 3 15.96 3.32 -6.28
CA PHE A 3 15.99 4.71 -5.80
C PHE A 3 16.93 5.58 -6.66
N GLU A 4 18.18 5.15 -6.85
CA GLU A 4 19.18 5.90 -7.62
C GLU A 4 18.76 6.22 -9.06
N LYS A 5 17.96 5.36 -9.68
CA LYS A 5 17.56 5.49 -11.09
C LYS A 5 16.20 6.15 -11.28
N CYS A 6 15.34 6.13 -10.26
CA CYS A 6 13.98 6.65 -10.35
C CYS A 6 13.68 7.82 -9.40
N LYS A 7 14.64 8.22 -8.54
CA LYS A 7 14.50 9.37 -7.64
C LYS A 7 14.27 10.66 -8.40
N TYR A 8 13.54 11.56 -7.77
CA TYR A 8 13.35 12.93 -8.22
C TYR A 8 13.73 13.89 -7.10
N LEU A 9 14.07 15.13 -7.48
CA LEU A 9 14.24 16.22 -6.52
C LEU A 9 12.86 16.78 -6.18
N ASP A 10 12.59 16.91 -4.88
CA ASP A 10 11.42 17.65 -4.42
C ASP A 10 11.65 19.18 -4.44
N LYS A 11 10.66 19.90 -3.93
CA LYS A 11 10.64 21.37 -3.84
C LYS A 11 11.77 21.96 -2.97
N GLU A 12 12.35 21.15 -2.09
CA GLU A 12 13.43 21.52 -1.15
C GLU A 12 14.80 21.00 -1.63
N GLY A 13 14.89 20.48 -2.86
CA GLY A 13 16.12 19.94 -3.42
C GLY A 13 16.57 18.63 -2.77
N LYS A 14 15.67 17.86 -2.15
CA LYS A 14 15.99 16.53 -1.60
C LYS A 14 15.52 15.42 -2.54
N TYR A 15 16.31 14.35 -2.62
CA TYR A 15 15.94 13.18 -3.41
C TYR A 15 14.86 12.36 -2.73
N ASN A 16 13.82 12.00 -3.47
CA ASN A 16 12.74 11.14 -3.00
C ASN A 16 12.30 10.17 -4.11
N LEU A 17 11.65 9.09 -3.69
CA LEU A 17 10.90 8.18 -4.55
C LEU A 17 9.61 7.79 -3.82
N HIS A 18 8.64 8.69 -3.88
CA HIS A 18 7.26 8.39 -3.56
C HIS A 18 6.50 8.10 -4.84
N SER A 19 5.96 6.88 -4.95
CA SER A 19 5.25 6.47 -6.16
C SER A 19 4.15 5.49 -5.84
N THR A 20 2.91 5.84 -6.19
CA THR A 20 1.79 4.90 -6.22
C THR A 20 1.77 4.21 -7.57
N VAL A 21 1.97 2.90 -7.56
CA VAL A 21 2.10 2.06 -8.76
C VAL A 21 0.83 1.23 -8.92
N CYS A 22 0.34 1.20 -10.17
CA CYS A 22 -0.90 0.53 -10.56
C CYS A 22 -0.61 -0.78 -11.32
N GLY A 23 -1.59 -1.68 -11.35
CA GLY A 23 -1.53 -2.94 -12.09
C GLY A 23 -2.08 -2.85 -13.51
N SER A 24 -3.03 -1.94 -13.77
CA SER A 24 -3.62 -1.78 -15.11
C SER A 24 -2.75 -0.90 -16.02
N ARG A 25 -2.14 0.15 -15.46
CA ARG A 25 -1.46 1.21 -16.23
C ARG A 25 -0.11 1.60 -15.63
N LYS A 26 0.72 2.23 -16.47
CA LYS A 26 1.91 2.94 -16.01
C LYS A 26 1.49 4.25 -15.34
N ASN A 27 2.15 4.61 -14.24
CA ASN A 27 1.98 5.92 -13.63
C ASN A 27 2.85 6.99 -14.35
N THR A 28 2.84 8.22 -13.85
CA THR A 28 3.61 9.34 -14.42
C THR A 28 5.12 9.10 -14.44
N GLN A 29 5.63 8.28 -13.51
CA GLN A 29 7.04 7.85 -13.46
C GLN A 29 7.30 6.61 -14.33
N SER A 30 6.33 6.22 -15.17
CA SER A 30 6.41 5.05 -16.05
C SER A 30 6.58 3.72 -15.31
N LEU A 31 6.15 3.67 -14.04
CA LEU A 31 6.15 2.46 -13.23
C LEU A 31 4.80 1.73 -13.34
N LYS A 32 4.85 0.40 -13.41
CA LYS A 32 3.67 -0.49 -13.41
C LYS A 32 4.03 -1.78 -12.68
N VAL A 33 3.08 -2.40 -11.98
CA VAL A 33 3.26 -3.76 -11.46
C VAL A 33 2.51 -4.79 -12.31
N VAL A 34 3.10 -5.97 -12.49
CA VAL A 34 2.50 -7.07 -13.26
C VAL A 34 2.80 -8.39 -12.56
N PHE A 35 1.84 -9.30 -12.50
CA PHE A 35 2.10 -10.66 -12.05
C PHE A 35 2.72 -11.47 -13.19
N GLU A 36 3.90 -12.04 -12.95
CA GLU A 36 4.62 -12.92 -13.87
C GLU A 36 5.01 -14.19 -13.11
N LYS A 37 4.41 -15.33 -13.48
CA LYS A 37 4.50 -16.59 -12.72
C LYS A 37 4.15 -16.32 -11.24
N ASP A 38 5.04 -16.69 -10.31
CA ASP A 38 4.88 -16.52 -8.87
C ASP A 38 5.51 -15.22 -8.33
N ARG A 39 5.58 -14.17 -9.15
CA ARG A 39 6.17 -12.89 -8.77
C ARG A 39 5.28 -11.72 -9.15
N LEU A 40 5.21 -10.71 -8.29
CA LEU A 40 4.75 -9.37 -8.63
C LEU A 40 5.95 -8.55 -9.05
N VAL A 41 6.06 -8.22 -10.34
CA VAL A 41 7.20 -7.53 -10.94
C VAL A 41 6.90 -6.05 -11.13
N LEU A 42 7.81 -5.18 -10.70
CA LEU A 42 7.75 -3.75 -10.95
C LEU A 42 8.45 -3.42 -12.28
N LYS A 43 7.66 -3.20 -13.33
CA LYS A 43 8.14 -2.72 -14.62
C LYS A 43 8.51 -1.25 -14.52
N ASN A 44 9.70 -0.91 -15.02
CA ASN A 44 10.29 0.43 -15.03
C ASN A 44 11.09 0.65 -16.32
N LYS A 45 11.34 1.92 -16.68
CA LYS A 45 12.09 2.29 -17.91
C LYS A 45 13.55 1.85 -17.89
N SER A 46 14.15 1.77 -16.70
CA SER A 46 15.57 1.44 -16.53
C SER A 46 15.85 -0.07 -16.52
N ASN A 47 14.84 -0.89 -16.83
CA ASN A 47 14.89 -2.36 -16.85
C ASN A 47 15.48 -2.99 -15.56
N ILE A 48 15.28 -2.31 -14.42
CA ILE A 48 15.77 -2.78 -13.13
C ILE A 48 14.88 -3.93 -12.67
N MET A 49 15.47 -5.08 -12.35
CA MET A 49 14.71 -6.20 -11.82
C MET A 49 14.30 -5.93 -10.36
N VAL A 50 13.03 -5.63 -10.16
CA VAL A 50 12.41 -5.47 -8.83
C VAL A 50 11.15 -6.33 -8.80
N TYR A 51 11.05 -7.22 -7.82
CA TYR A 51 9.88 -8.09 -7.69
C TYR A 51 9.64 -8.51 -6.23
N TRP A 52 8.42 -8.93 -5.97
CA TRP A 52 8.01 -9.59 -4.73
C TRP A 52 7.52 -11.00 -5.05
N PRO A 53 8.09 -12.07 -4.47
CA PRO A 53 7.52 -13.40 -4.54
C PRO A 53 6.07 -13.40 -4.02
N VAL A 54 5.19 -14.13 -4.71
CA VAL A 54 3.79 -14.25 -4.29
C VAL A 54 3.68 -14.95 -2.94
N SER A 55 4.60 -15.87 -2.62
CA SER A 55 4.65 -16.58 -1.33
C SER A 55 4.77 -15.65 -0.12
N ILE A 56 5.38 -14.46 -0.27
CA ILE A 56 5.43 -13.46 0.82
C ILE A 56 4.01 -13.04 1.21
N PHE A 57 3.09 -13.00 0.26
CA PHE A 57 1.70 -12.69 0.56
C PHE A 57 1.03 -13.83 1.31
N ASP A 58 1.34 -15.09 1.03
CA ASP A 58 0.79 -16.20 1.81
C ASP A 58 1.26 -16.14 3.26
N ASP A 59 2.55 -15.93 3.50
CA ASP A 59 3.11 -15.88 4.85
C ASP A 59 2.64 -14.63 5.62
N VAL A 60 2.76 -13.44 5.02
CA VAL A 60 2.45 -12.18 5.72
C VAL A 60 0.94 -11.98 5.84
N LEU A 61 0.16 -12.31 4.82
CA LEU A 61 -1.30 -12.14 4.89
C LEU A 61 -1.93 -13.19 5.80
N LYS A 62 -1.48 -14.44 5.81
CA LYS A 62 -2.04 -15.42 6.76
C LYS A 62 -1.60 -15.12 8.19
N ILE A 63 -0.33 -14.82 8.44
CA ILE A 63 0.13 -14.60 9.82
C ILE A 63 -0.47 -13.33 10.44
N LYS A 64 -0.57 -12.23 9.68
CA LYS A 64 -1.01 -10.93 10.23
C LYS A 64 -2.46 -10.58 9.96
N SER A 65 -3.09 -11.22 8.97
CA SER A 65 -4.37 -10.77 8.42
C SER A 65 -5.37 -11.90 8.23
N ASP A 66 -5.14 -13.12 8.73
CA ASP A 66 -6.10 -14.22 8.57
C ASP A 66 -7.43 -13.98 9.30
N LYS A 67 -7.39 -13.23 10.41
CA LYS A 67 -8.59 -12.73 11.08
C LYS A 67 -8.42 -11.25 11.40
N ILE A 68 -9.31 -10.41 10.88
CA ILE A 68 -9.28 -8.96 11.08
C ILE A 68 -10.62 -8.47 11.58
N LEU A 69 -10.59 -7.64 12.63
CA LEU A 69 -11.70 -6.76 12.97
C LEU A 69 -11.52 -5.42 12.24
N LEU A 70 -12.32 -5.18 11.20
CA LEU A 70 -12.35 -3.91 10.48
C LEU A 70 -13.40 -3.00 11.10
N VAL A 71 -12.99 -1.86 11.64
CA VAL A 71 -13.89 -0.88 12.27
C VAL A 71 -13.90 0.42 11.48
N PHE A 72 -15.10 0.93 11.18
CA PHE A 72 -15.31 2.23 10.57
C PHE A 72 -15.74 3.25 11.61
N ALA A 73 -15.17 4.45 11.51
CA ALA A 73 -15.54 5.57 12.34
C ALA A 73 -16.06 6.72 11.48
N GLU A 74 -17.15 7.33 11.93
CA GLU A 74 -17.57 8.66 11.53
C GLU A 74 -16.71 9.70 12.25
N THR A 75 -16.37 10.79 11.56
CA THR A 75 -15.51 11.84 12.09
C THR A 75 -16.28 13.15 12.20
N LYS A 76 -16.17 13.83 13.35
CA LYS A 76 -16.74 15.17 13.58
C LYS A 76 -15.65 16.14 14.05
N GLY A 77 -15.74 17.40 13.62
CA GLY A 77 -14.74 18.44 13.94
C GLY A 77 -13.66 18.59 12.88
N GLU A 78 -12.68 19.45 13.15
CA GLU A 78 -11.58 19.74 12.23
C GLU A 78 -10.53 18.62 12.26
N ARG A 79 -10.22 18.06 11.08
CA ARG A 79 -9.30 16.92 10.96
C ARG A 79 -7.90 17.28 11.44
N LYS A 80 -7.23 16.33 12.11
CA LYS A 80 -5.88 16.45 12.68
C LYS A 80 -5.75 17.55 13.74
N THR A 81 -6.83 17.82 14.49
CA THR A 81 -6.82 18.73 15.62
C THR A 81 -7.28 18.02 16.89
N LYS A 82 -7.07 18.65 18.06
CA LYS A 82 -7.60 18.15 19.34
C LYS A 82 -9.14 18.07 19.40
N ASN A 83 -9.82 18.71 18.45
CA ASN A 83 -11.29 18.75 18.38
C ASN A 83 -11.85 17.64 17.46
N GLU A 84 -11.01 16.86 16.78
CA GLU A 84 -11.45 15.73 15.97
C GLU A 84 -11.99 14.62 16.87
N LYS A 85 -13.26 14.24 16.66
CA LYS A 85 -13.96 13.19 17.39
C LYS A 85 -14.28 12.03 16.46
N PHE A 86 -14.24 10.81 16.99
CA PHE A 86 -14.47 9.56 16.26
C PHE A 86 -15.63 8.79 16.90
N HIS A 87 -16.63 8.45 16.11
CA HIS A 87 -17.74 7.59 16.51
C HIS A 87 -17.66 6.28 15.71
N PHE A 88 -17.34 5.18 16.38
CA PHE A 88 -17.22 3.86 15.75
C PHE A 88 -18.61 3.27 15.56
N ALA A 89 -19.12 3.32 14.32
CA ALA A 89 -20.52 3.06 14.02
C ALA A 89 -20.75 1.74 13.26
N GLU A 90 -19.70 1.11 12.76
CA GLU A 90 -19.80 -0.06 11.87
C GLU A 90 -18.55 -0.92 12.02
N ALA A 91 -18.73 -2.24 12.13
CA ALA A 91 -17.62 -3.18 12.26
C ALA A 91 -17.86 -4.52 11.56
N TYR A 92 -16.78 -5.10 11.04
CA TYR A 92 -16.79 -6.39 10.35
C TYR A 92 -15.71 -7.32 10.90
N LEU A 93 -16.08 -8.57 11.15
CA LEU A 93 -15.13 -9.66 11.33
C LEU A 93 -14.83 -10.26 9.96
N LEU A 94 -13.57 -10.20 9.53
CA LEU A 94 -13.09 -10.70 8.24
C LEU A 94 -12.20 -11.93 8.49
N SER A 95 -12.36 -12.98 7.68
CA SER A 95 -11.46 -14.13 7.72
C SER A 95 -11.17 -14.71 6.34
N ASP A 96 -10.10 -15.52 6.26
CA ASP A 96 -9.70 -16.26 5.06
C ASP A 96 -9.36 -15.31 3.92
N ILE A 97 -8.27 -14.56 4.10
CA ILE A 97 -7.76 -13.67 3.07
C ILE A 97 -7.41 -14.45 1.79
N ASN A 98 -7.97 -14.02 0.67
CA ASN A 98 -7.89 -14.76 -0.58
C ASN A 98 -6.87 -14.14 -1.54
N ILE A 99 -5.82 -14.88 -1.84
CA ILE A 99 -4.73 -14.42 -2.71
C ILE A 99 -5.18 -14.12 -4.15
N ASN A 100 -6.20 -14.83 -4.67
CA ASN A 100 -6.73 -14.58 -6.00
C ASN A 100 -7.55 -13.28 -6.04
N LYS A 101 -8.32 -12.98 -4.98
CA LYS A 101 -8.98 -11.68 -4.80
C LYS A 101 -7.95 -10.56 -4.68
N PHE A 102 -6.86 -10.77 -3.93
CA PHE A 102 -5.73 -9.84 -3.85
C PHE A 102 -5.09 -9.56 -5.22
N LYS A 103 -4.74 -10.61 -5.99
CA LYS A 103 -4.19 -10.49 -7.33
C LYS A 103 -5.14 -9.71 -8.26
N THR A 104 -6.44 -9.99 -8.17
CA THR A 104 -7.48 -9.29 -8.95
C THR A 104 -7.60 -7.82 -8.55
N ALA A 105 -7.52 -7.51 -7.26
CA ALA A 105 -7.55 -6.15 -6.75
C ALA A 105 -6.35 -5.33 -7.24
N VAL A 106 -5.16 -5.93 -7.33
CA VAL A 106 -3.97 -5.29 -7.93
C VAL A 106 -4.17 -5.03 -9.43
N LYS A 107 -4.62 -6.04 -10.18
CA LYS A 107 -4.84 -5.91 -11.64
C LYS A 107 -5.89 -4.85 -11.99
N SER A 108 -6.90 -4.67 -11.14
CA SER A 108 -7.98 -3.69 -11.28
C SER A 108 -7.73 -2.34 -10.58
N ASP A 109 -6.51 -2.13 -10.06
CA ASP A 109 -6.08 -0.92 -9.32
C ASP A 109 -6.88 -0.57 -8.06
N LYS A 110 -7.71 -1.50 -7.56
CA LYS A 110 -8.32 -1.37 -6.23
C LYS A 110 -7.24 -1.44 -5.15
N LEU A 111 -6.27 -2.32 -5.34
CA LEU A 111 -5.05 -2.41 -4.53
C LEU A 111 -3.87 -1.83 -5.33
N LYS A 112 -3.14 -0.90 -4.72
CA LYS A 112 -1.99 -0.21 -5.32
C LYS A 112 -0.74 -0.41 -4.46
N ILE A 113 0.42 -0.29 -5.10
CA ILE A 113 1.72 -0.50 -4.47
C ILE A 113 2.40 0.85 -4.32
N ASP A 114 2.67 1.26 -3.09
CA ASP A 114 3.36 2.52 -2.78
C ASP A 114 4.85 2.25 -2.52
N ILE A 115 5.72 2.78 -3.38
CA ILE A 115 7.15 2.95 -3.08
C ILE A 115 7.29 4.24 -2.26
N ARG A 116 7.96 4.18 -1.10
CA ARG A 116 7.94 5.25 -0.08
C ARG A 116 9.33 5.53 0.49
N ILE A 117 10.25 5.89 -0.39
CA ILE A 117 11.62 6.25 -0.01
C ILE A 117 11.71 7.78 0.02
N GLY A 118 12.00 8.33 1.18
CA GLY A 118 12.03 9.77 1.41
C GLY A 118 13.19 10.18 2.28
N VAL A 119 13.10 11.37 2.85
CA VAL A 119 14.10 11.96 3.74
C VAL A 119 13.42 12.47 5.01
N TYR A 120 14.08 12.29 6.16
CA TYR A 120 13.60 12.87 7.41
C TYR A 120 13.67 14.40 7.34
N ARG A 121 12.55 15.07 7.60
CA ARG A 121 12.43 16.55 7.54
C ARG A 121 12.81 17.26 8.85
N GLY A 122 12.84 16.53 9.96
CA GLY A 122 13.07 17.10 11.27
C GLY A 122 13.63 16.09 12.28
N GLY A 123 13.88 16.58 13.48
CA GLY A 123 14.48 15.81 14.57
C GLY A 123 15.94 15.42 14.30
N LYS A 124 16.46 14.52 15.15
CA LYS A 124 17.86 14.07 15.13
C LYS A 124 18.35 13.43 13.83
N ASN A 125 17.43 13.02 12.96
CA ASN A 125 17.74 12.36 11.69
C ASN A 125 17.54 13.28 10.47
N LYS A 126 17.27 14.58 10.67
CA LYS A 126 17.00 15.52 9.58
C LYS A 126 18.06 15.39 8.47
N GLY A 127 17.60 15.23 7.23
CA GLY A 127 18.45 15.06 6.05
C GLY A 127 18.87 13.63 5.74
N LYS A 128 18.67 12.66 6.64
CA LYS A 128 18.91 11.24 6.36
C LYS A 128 17.77 10.64 5.53
N TYR A 129 18.11 9.82 4.53
CA TYR A 129 17.12 9.07 3.77
C TYR A 129 16.50 7.95 4.61
N HIS A 130 15.22 7.66 4.38
CA HIS A 130 14.52 6.53 4.96
C HIS A 130 13.67 5.82 3.91
N ASP A 131 13.54 4.51 4.06
CA ASP A 131 12.53 3.72 3.37
C ASP A 131 11.46 3.34 4.38
N HIS A 132 10.21 3.77 4.16
CA HIS A 132 9.07 3.38 5.00
C HIS A 132 8.62 1.93 4.74
N GLY A 133 9.27 1.23 3.81
CA GLY A 133 8.84 -0.05 3.27
C GLY A 133 7.79 0.14 2.17
N THR A 134 7.74 -0.83 1.26
CA THR A 134 6.71 -0.88 0.22
C THR A 134 5.33 -1.09 0.84
N GLY A 135 4.38 -0.22 0.52
CA GLY A 135 3.02 -0.29 1.04
C GLY A 135 2.06 -0.95 0.05
N PHE A 136 1.32 -1.97 0.48
CA PHE A 136 0.17 -2.51 -0.27
C PHE A 136 -1.09 -1.84 0.26
N ARG A 137 -1.72 -0.98 -0.55
CA ARG A 137 -2.79 -0.09 -0.10
C ARG A 137 -4.04 -0.27 -0.94
N ILE A 138 -5.18 -0.30 -0.27
CA ILE A 138 -6.49 -0.50 -0.89
C ILE A 138 -7.49 0.45 -0.25
N ASN A 139 -8.53 0.83 -1.00
CA ASN A 139 -9.62 1.60 -0.45
C ASN A 139 -10.32 0.79 0.66
N LYS A 140 -10.68 1.45 1.76
CA LYS A 140 -11.36 0.82 2.90
C LYS A 140 -12.60 0.00 2.51
N ARG A 141 -13.37 0.46 1.52
CA ARG A 141 -14.57 -0.23 1.02
C ARG A 141 -14.26 -1.49 0.21
N ASP A 142 -13.08 -1.55 -0.40
CA ASP A 142 -12.64 -2.73 -1.16
C ASP A 142 -11.82 -3.70 -0.29
N PHE A 143 -11.40 -3.30 0.91
CA PHE A 143 -10.59 -4.14 1.80
C PHE A 143 -11.33 -5.41 2.22
N LEU A 144 -12.60 -5.31 2.60
CA LEU A 144 -13.45 -6.47 2.93
C LEU A 144 -13.57 -7.47 1.77
N ARG A 145 -13.43 -6.99 0.52
CA ARG A 145 -13.49 -7.83 -0.69
C ARG A 145 -12.20 -8.60 -0.96
N LEU A 146 -11.18 -8.48 -0.11
CA LEU A 146 -9.99 -9.34 -0.16
C LEU A 146 -10.22 -10.68 0.54
N PHE A 147 -11.29 -10.81 1.30
CA PHE A 147 -11.57 -11.96 2.17
C PHE A 147 -12.66 -12.84 1.56
N ASP A 148 -12.61 -14.14 1.88
CA ASP A 148 -13.68 -15.08 1.53
C ASP A 148 -14.87 -14.97 2.49
N ASN A 149 -14.59 -14.70 3.76
CA ASN A 149 -15.62 -14.58 4.78
C ASN A 149 -15.61 -13.19 5.40
N PHE A 150 -16.79 -12.58 5.53
CA PHE A 150 -16.99 -11.37 6.32
C PHE A 150 -18.38 -11.37 6.96
N ALA A 151 -18.46 -10.94 8.21
CA ALA A 151 -19.70 -10.77 8.95
C ALA A 151 -19.71 -9.39 9.59
N GLN A 152 -20.80 -8.64 9.40
CA GLN A 152 -21.02 -7.39 10.12
C GLN A 152 -21.39 -7.71 11.57
N ILE A 153 -20.79 -7.01 12.53
CA ILE A 153 -20.99 -7.26 13.97
C ILE A 153 -21.46 -6.03 14.74
N ILE A 154 -21.39 -4.84 14.13
CA ILE A 154 -21.98 -3.57 14.60
C ILE A 154 -22.65 -2.90 13.40
#